data_AF-R0LC98-F1
#
_entry.id   AF-R0LC98-F1
#
_cell.length_a   1.000
_cell.length_b   1.000
_cell.length_c   1.000
_cell.angle_alpha   90.00
_cell.angle_beta   90.00
_cell.angle_gamma   90.00
#
_symmetry.space_group_name_H-M   'P 1'
#
loop_
_entity.id
_entity.type
_entity.pdbx_description
1 polymer ?
#
loop_
_entity_poly.entity_id
_entity_poly.type
_entity_poly.pdbx_seq_one_letter_code
_entity_poly.pdbx_strand_id
1 'polypeptide(L)'
;LCPCRCSLQRLLPFTQYRDSVGHRRGIVGALRNCCFEHEHHEWLLGDEVDILPFLLLPLAGPEEFPEDEMERLPVDLQYLPPDKQREEEPDIRKMLLEAIMLVGAPTKAGRHAVREKGTYLVLRELHRWEQEPDVLAACEKLIQVLIGDEPGPGMENLLEVSIPEEVEQQLQRLDREEEERWQRE
;
A
#
# COMPACT_ATOMS: atom_id res chain seq x y z
N LEU A 1 -18.52 -25.48 -3.97
CA LEU A 1 -17.28 -25.18 -4.73
C LEU A 1 -17.65 -24.13 -5.78
N CYS A 2 -17.44 -22.84 -5.47
CA CYS A 2 -17.84 -21.76 -6.37
C CYS A 2 -16.89 -21.71 -7.58
N PRO A 3 -17.35 -21.74 -8.84
CA PRO A 3 -16.49 -21.83 -10.03
C PRO A 3 -15.76 -20.54 -10.41
N CYS A 4 -15.97 -19.46 -9.66
CA CYS A 4 -15.40 -18.15 -9.94
C CYS A 4 -14.05 -18.03 -9.22
N ARG A 5 -12.98 -18.64 -9.74
CA ARG A 5 -11.63 -18.09 -9.50
C ARG A 5 -11.74 -16.62 -9.91
N CYS A 6 -11.68 -15.71 -8.94
CA CYS A 6 -12.04 -14.32 -9.21
C CYS A 6 -11.13 -13.79 -10.31
N SER A 7 -11.70 -13.17 -11.36
CA SER A 7 -10.94 -12.66 -12.50
C SER A 7 -9.78 -11.77 -12.05
N LEU A 8 -9.94 -11.12 -10.90
CA LEU A 8 -8.91 -10.29 -10.25
C LEU A 8 -7.63 -11.07 -9.90
N GLN A 9 -7.74 -12.28 -9.32
CA GLN A 9 -6.57 -13.08 -8.95
C GLN A 9 -5.69 -13.44 -10.13
N ARG A 10 -6.30 -13.60 -11.32
CA ARG A 10 -5.56 -13.89 -12.56
C ARG A 10 -4.72 -12.70 -13.02
N LEU A 11 -5.06 -11.49 -12.59
CA LEU A 11 -4.33 -10.28 -12.93
C LEU A 11 -3.16 -10.02 -11.97
N LEU A 12 -3.23 -10.52 -10.73
CA LEU A 12 -2.24 -10.22 -9.69
C LEU A 12 -0.78 -10.52 -10.08
N PRO A 13 -0.43 -11.67 -10.70
CA PRO A 13 0.96 -11.93 -11.09
C PRO A 13 1.52 -10.94 -12.12
N PHE A 14 0.64 -10.23 -12.84
CA PHE A 14 1.06 -9.28 -13.87
C PHE A 14 1.43 -7.91 -13.31
N THR A 15 1.36 -7.68 -11.99
CA THR A 15 1.97 -6.50 -11.36
C THR A 15 3.48 -6.44 -11.58
N GLN A 16 4.11 -7.58 -11.93
CA GLN A 16 5.55 -7.69 -12.21
C GLN A 16 5.86 -8.14 -13.66
N TYR A 17 4.91 -7.96 -14.59
CA TYR A 17 5.10 -8.37 -15.98
C TYR A 17 6.25 -7.61 -16.67
N ARG A 18 7.38 -8.28 -16.89
CA ARG A 18 8.63 -7.64 -17.32
C ARG A 18 8.56 -7.06 -18.75
N ASP A 19 7.82 -7.69 -19.65
CA ASP A 19 7.89 -7.36 -21.08
C ASP A 19 7.08 -6.11 -21.48
N SER A 20 6.27 -5.55 -20.56
CA SER A 20 5.44 -4.37 -20.88
C SER A 20 5.12 -3.54 -19.64
N VAL A 21 5.75 -2.36 -19.59
CA VAL A 21 5.40 -1.29 -18.64
C VAL A 21 3.92 -0.92 -18.76
N GLY A 22 3.39 -0.82 -19.99
CA GLY A 22 1.99 -0.46 -20.22
C GLY A 22 1.00 -1.46 -19.61
N HIS A 23 1.32 -2.76 -19.64
CA HIS A 23 0.49 -3.79 -19.00
C HIS A 23 0.55 -3.68 -17.47
N ARG A 24 1.75 -3.54 -16.88
CA ARG A 24 1.90 -3.36 -15.44
C ARG A 24 1.12 -2.13 -14.96
N ARG A 25 1.31 -1.00 -15.65
CA ARG A 25 0.62 0.27 -15.38
C ARG A 25 -0.91 0.12 -15.42
N GLY A 26 -1.44 -0.51 -16.48
CA GLY A 26 -2.87 -0.73 -16.62
C GLY A 26 -3.45 -1.66 -15.54
N ILE A 27 -2.72 -2.71 -15.19
CA ILE A 27 -3.14 -3.70 -14.19
C ILE A 27 -3.08 -3.11 -12.79
N VAL A 28 -1.97 -2.48 -12.41
CA VAL A 28 -1.83 -1.80 -11.12
C VAL A 28 -2.88 -0.69 -10.97
N GLY A 29 -3.12 0.10 -12.02
CA GLY A 29 -4.19 1.09 -12.02
C GLY A 29 -5.59 0.47 -11.82
N ALA A 30 -5.88 -0.66 -12.46
CA ALA A 30 -7.12 -1.39 -12.25
C ALA A 30 -7.26 -1.95 -10.82
N LEU A 31 -6.19 -2.52 -10.27
CA LEU A 31 -6.16 -3.01 -8.88
C LEU A 31 -6.40 -1.87 -7.89
N ARG A 32 -5.68 -0.75 -8.05
CA ARG A 32 -5.89 0.47 -7.26
C ARG A 32 -7.34 0.94 -7.33
N ASN A 33 -7.95 0.92 -8.51
CA ASN A 33 -9.35 1.32 -8.67
C ASN A 33 -10.30 0.40 -7.89
N CYS A 34 -10.03 -0.91 -7.84
CA CYS A 34 -10.80 -1.85 -7.02
C CYS A 34 -10.68 -1.56 -5.52
N CYS A 35 -9.58 -0.96 -5.07
CA CYS A 35 -9.37 -0.61 -3.66
C CYS A 35 -10.17 0.62 -3.19
N PHE A 36 -10.86 1.37 -4.05
CA PHE A 36 -11.70 2.48 -3.60
C PHE A 36 -12.95 2.04 -2.84
N GLU A 37 -13.47 0.85 -3.13
CA GLU A 37 -14.69 0.36 -2.48
C GLU A 37 -14.34 -0.36 -1.18
N HIS A 38 -14.59 0.31 -0.05
CA HIS A 38 -14.20 -0.16 1.26
C HIS A 38 -15.01 -1.36 1.77
N GLU A 39 -16.24 -1.54 1.27
CA GLU A 39 -17.07 -2.72 1.54
C GLU A 39 -16.39 -4.04 1.09
N HIS A 40 -15.38 -3.97 0.22
CA HIS A 40 -14.68 -5.13 -0.32
C HIS A 40 -13.26 -5.32 0.24
N HIS A 41 -12.79 -4.47 1.16
CA HIS A 41 -11.42 -4.55 1.67
C HIS A 41 -11.13 -5.84 2.42
N GLU A 42 -12.06 -6.34 3.23
CA GLU A 42 -11.91 -7.62 3.92
C GLU A 42 -11.76 -8.79 2.93
N TRP A 43 -12.53 -8.75 1.84
CA TRP A 43 -12.43 -9.75 0.78
C TRP A 43 -11.11 -9.65 -0.02
N LEU A 44 -10.65 -8.43 -0.32
CA LEU A 44 -9.38 -8.18 -1.02
C LEU A 44 -8.16 -8.60 -0.19
N LEU A 45 -8.17 -8.35 1.12
CA LEU A 45 -7.07 -8.67 2.03
C LEU A 45 -7.11 -10.09 2.58
N GLY A 46 -8.29 -10.72 2.58
CA GLY A 46 -8.49 -12.10 3.03
C GLY A 46 -7.97 -13.13 2.04
N ASP A 47 -7.95 -14.39 2.49
CA ASP A 47 -7.35 -15.53 1.78
C ASP A 47 -7.95 -15.81 0.40
N GLU A 48 -9.14 -15.29 0.11
CA GLU A 48 -9.79 -15.46 -1.18
C GLU A 48 -9.09 -14.72 -2.31
N VAL A 49 -8.50 -13.54 -2.05
CA VAL A 49 -7.77 -12.74 -3.05
C VAL A 49 -6.31 -12.61 -2.67
N ASP A 50 -6.04 -12.36 -1.39
CA ASP A 50 -4.73 -12.07 -0.82
C ASP A 50 -3.94 -11.07 -1.69
N ILE A 51 -4.51 -9.87 -1.86
CA ILE A 51 -3.95 -8.87 -2.80
C ILE A 51 -2.61 -8.31 -2.33
N LEU A 52 -2.40 -8.23 -1.02
CA LEU A 52 -1.31 -7.45 -0.41
C LEU A 52 0.10 -7.91 -0.85
N PRO A 53 0.45 -9.21 -0.87
CA PRO A 53 1.75 -9.67 -1.36
C PRO A 53 2.06 -9.19 -2.78
N PHE A 54 1.06 -9.16 -3.67
CA PHE A 54 1.22 -8.73 -5.06
C PHE A 54 1.37 -7.21 -5.22
N LEU A 55 0.91 -6.43 -4.23
CA LEU A 55 1.16 -4.99 -4.16
C LEU A 55 2.54 -4.68 -3.56
N LEU A 56 2.99 -5.48 -2.58
CA LEU A 56 4.28 -5.28 -1.90
C LEU A 56 5.47 -5.81 -2.70
N LEU A 57 5.33 -6.93 -3.40
CA LEU A 57 6.44 -7.59 -4.07
C LEU A 57 7.12 -6.72 -5.15
N PRO A 58 6.41 -5.89 -5.96
CA PRO A 58 7.07 -4.93 -6.84
C PRO A 58 7.80 -3.82 -6.08
N LEU A 59 7.42 -3.49 -4.84
CA LEU A 59 8.06 -2.48 -4.00
C LEU A 59 9.27 -3.01 -3.21
N ALA A 60 9.37 -4.33 -3.05
CA ALA A 60 10.47 -4.99 -2.34
C ALA A 60 11.76 -5.06 -3.19
N GLY A 61 12.91 -4.88 -2.54
CA GLY A 61 14.23 -5.07 -3.12
C GLY A 61 14.89 -6.37 -2.67
N PRO A 62 16.22 -6.50 -2.83
CA PRO A 62 16.99 -7.68 -2.45
C PRO A 62 17.45 -7.66 -0.98
N GLU A 63 16.81 -6.85 -0.12
CA GLU A 63 17.24 -6.70 1.26
C GLU A 63 17.00 -7.99 2.07
N GLU A 64 17.97 -8.30 2.95
CA GLU A 64 17.86 -9.39 3.91
C GLU A 64 17.30 -8.86 5.24
N PHE A 65 16.28 -9.54 5.76
CA PHE A 65 15.69 -9.25 7.07
C PHE A 65 16.16 -10.29 8.10
N PRO A 66 16.27 -9.91 9.38
CA PRO A 66 16.41 -10.86 10.49
C PRO A 66 15.31 -11.93 10.48
N GLU A 67 15.59 -13.12 11.00
CA GLU A 67 14.64 -14.26 10.97
C GLU A 67 13.27 -13.91 11.58
N ASP A 68 13.25 -13.15 12.69
CA ASP A 68 12.02 -12.74 13.37
C ASP A 68 11.20 -11.69 12.58
N GLU A 69 11.86 -10.87 11.77
CA GLU A 69 11.21 -9.97 10.81
C GLU A 69 10.70 -10.76 9.58
N MET A 70 11.48 -11.75 9.12
CA MET A 70 11.15 -12.59 7.96
C MET A 70 9.89 -13.43 8.18
N GLU A 71 9.72 -13.99 9.38
CA GLU A 71 8.54 -14.79 9.76
C GLU A 71 7.21 -14.01 9.66
N ARG A 72 7.26 -12.67 9.68
CA ARG A 72 6.07 -11.80 9.56
C ARG A 72 5.70 -11.48 8.12
N LEU A 73 6.63 -11.64 7.19
CA LEU A 73 6.39 -11.33 5.78
C LEU A 73 5.56 -12.45 5.12
N PRO A 74 4.71 -12.12 4.14
CA PRO A 74 4.10 -13.13 3.29
C PRO A 74 5.16 -14.00 2.60
N VAL A 75 4.85 -15.27 2.37
CA VAL A 75 5.79 -16.26 1.82
C VAL A 75 6.48 -15.78 0.53
N ASP A 76 5.75 -15.11 -0.36
CA ASP A 76 6.30 -14.61 -1.63
C ASP A 76 7.30 -13.45 -1.47
N LEU A 77 7.35 -12.81 -0.30
CA LEU A 77 8.31 -11.76 0.05
C LEU A 77 9.49 -12.27 0.88
N GLN A 78 9.48 -13.54 1.29
CA GLN A 78 10.57 -14.10 2.07
C GLN A 78 11.72 -14.54 1.17
N TYR A 79 12.95 -14.29 1.64
CA TYR A 79 14.19 -14.76 0.98
C TYR A 79 14.27 -14.43 -0.51
N LEU A 80 14.00 -13.17 -0.85
CA LEU A 80 14.07 -12.68 -2.22
C LEU A 80 15.49 -12.86 -2.79
N PRO A 81 15.63 -13.17 -4.09
CA PRO A 81 16.94 -13.39 -4.67
C PRO A 81 17.73 -12.07 -4.77
N PRO A 82 19.07 -12.12 -4.80
CA PRO A 82 19.91 -10.92 -4.80
C PRO A 82 19.77 -10.05 -6.06
N ASP A 83 19.23 -10.60 -7.16
CA ASP A 83 18.91 -9.88 -8.39
C ASP A 83 17.48 -9.32 -8.40
N LYS A 84 16.73 -9.43 -7.29
CA LYS A 84 15.41 -8.84 -7.15
C LYS A 84 15.50 -7.32 -7.23
N GLN A 85 14.85 -6.74 -8.22
CA GLN A 85 14.72 -5.30 -8.38
C GLN A 85 13.31 -4.83 -8.04
N ARG A 86 13.24 -3.60 -7.53
CA ARG A 86 11.98 -2.86 -7.36
C ARG A 86 11.42 -2.48 -8.73
N GLU A 87 10.14 -2.15 -8.77
CA GLU A 87 9.52 -1.54 -9.96
C GLU A 87 10.27 -0.26 -10.33
N GLU A 88 10.68 -0.15 -11.59
CA GLU A 88 11.52 0.94 -12.10
C GLU A 88 10.70 2.22 -12.31
N GLU A 89 9.42 2.08 -12.65
CA GLU A 89 8.54 3.19 -13.02
C GLU A 89 7.96 3.88 -11.76
N PRO A 90 8.30 5.16 -11.50
CA PRO A 90 7.89 5.86 -10.27
C PRO A 90 6.39 5.94 -10.07
N ASP A 91 5.65 6.19 -11.14
CA ASP A 91 4.20 6.33 -11.07
C ASP A 91 3.50 4.97 -10.85
N ILE A 92 4.10 3.85 -11.26
CA ILE A 92 3.62 2.51 -10.86
C ILE A 92 3.88 2.29 -9.36
N ARG A 93 5.07 2.63 -8.86
CA ARG A 93 5.37 2.57 -7.41
C ARG A 93 4.37 3.40 -6.60
N LYS A 94 4.09 4.63 -7.03
CA LYS A 94 3.09 5.51 -6.41
C LYS A 94 1.70 4.86 -6.39
N MET A 95 1.24 4.30 -7.52
CA MET A 95 -0.06 3.63 -7.56
C MET A 95 -0.14 2.40 -6.65
N LEU A 96 0.95 1.65 -6.48
CA LEU A 96 1.02 0.52 -5.54
C LEU A 96 0.90 1.00 -4.09
N LEU A 97 1.62 2.05 -3.72
CA LEU A 97 1.53 2.68 -2.39
C LEU A 97 0.11 3.19 -2.11
N GLU A 98 -0.49 3.86 -3.09
CA GLU A 98 -1.86 4.35 -2.99
C GLU A 98 -2.88 3.20 -2.89
N ALA A 99 -2.68 2.08 -3.60
CA ALA A 99 -3.53 0.90 -3.46
C ALA A 99 -3.44 0.28 -2.06
N ILE A 100 -2.23 0.21 -1.48
CA ILE A 100 -2.02 -0.29 -0.11
C ILE A 100 -2.65 0.67 0.90
N MET A 101 -2.49 1.98 0.70
CA MET A 101 -3.15 3.01 1.52
C MET A 101 -4.67 2.87 1.46
N LEU A 102 -5.25 2.72 0.27
CA LEU A 102 -6.69 2.61 0.09
C LEU A 102 -7.27 1.37 0.77
N VAL A 103 -6.63 0.20 0.65
CA VAL A 103 -7.14 -1.04 1.27
C VAL A 103 -6.82 -1.13 2.77
N GLY A 104 -5.76 -0.46 3.22
CA GLY A 104 -5.24 -0.57 4.58
C GLY A 104 -5.72 0.54 5.52
N ALA A 105 -5.79 1.79 5.09
CA ALA A 105 -6.03 2.92 5.99
C ALA A 105 -7.48 3.12 6.46
N PRO A 106 -8.51 2.92 5.61
CA PRO A 106 -9.89 3.29 5.96
C PRO A 106 -10.45 2.57 7.20
N THR A 107 -10.32 1.25 7.23
CA THR A 107 -10.91 0.41 8.26
C THR A 107 -9.86 -0.09 9.24
N LYS A 108 -10.25 -0.27 10.51
CA LYS A 108 -9.42 -0.89 11.54
C LYS A 108 -8.93 -2.28 11.12
N ALA A 109 -9.81 -3.10 10.54
CA ALA A 109 -9.45 -4.42 10.04
C ALA A 109 -8.36 -4.35 8.95
N GLY A 110 -8.49 -3.41 8.01
CA GLY A 110 -7.47 -3.15 6.98
C GLY A 110 -6.14 -2.73 7.59
N ARG A 111 -6.14 -1.79 8.56
CA ARG A 111 -4.91 -1.30 9.20
C ARG A 111 -4.18 -2.43 9.91
N HIS A 112 -4.92 -3.24 10.65
CA HIS A 112 -4.37 -4.43 11.32
C HIS A 112 -3.81 -5.43 10.32
N ALA A 113 -4.57 -5.82 9.29
CA ALA A 113 -4.12 -6.80 8.30
C ALA A 113 -2.84 -6.36 7.57
N VAL A 114 -2.74 -5.08 7.19
CA VAL A 114 -1.55 -4.55 6.52
C VAL A 114 -0.35 -4.47 7.49
N ARG A 115 -0.56 -4.09 8.76
CA ARG A 115 0.50 -4.07 9.78
C ARG A 115 1.03 -5.48 10.10
N GLU A 116 0.13 -6.44 10.27
CA GLU A 116 0.46 -7.83 10.66
C GLU A 116 1.28 -8.56 9.60
N LYS A 117 1.02 -8.29 8.31
CA LYS A 117 1.77 -8.87 7.17
C LYS A 117 3.13 -8.19 6.91
N GLY A 118 3.70 -7.52 7.91
CA GLY A 118 5.06 -6.97 7.84
C GLY A 118 5.25 -5.81 6.83
N THR A 119 4.18 -5.15 6.37
CA THR A 119 4.25 -4.09 5.35
C THR A 119 5.25 -2.99 5.69
N TYR A 120 5.34 -2.59 6.96
CA TYR A 120 6.30 -1.57 7.42
C TYR A 120 7.75 -1.92 7.07
N LEU A 121 8.13 -3.20 7.11
CA LEU A 121 9.49 -3.65 6.82
C LEU A 121 9.86 -3.36 5.36
N VAL A 122 8.95 -3.66 4.43
CA VAL A 122 9.12 -3.38 3.00
C VAL A 122 9.20 -1.87 2.76
N LEU A 123 8.30 -1.10 3.37
CA LEU A 123 8.24 0.35 3.19
C LEU A 123 9.45 1.08 3.80
N ARG A 124 9.99 0.58 4.92
CA ARG A 124 11.21 1.12 5.55
C ARG A 124 12.39 1.08 4.60
N GLU A 125 12.59 -0.04 3.90
CA GLU A 125 13.68 -0.17 2.93
C GLU A 125 13.36 0.55 1.61
N LEU A 126 12.09 0.56 1.17
CA LEU A 126 11.66 1.38 0.03
C LEU A 126 11.94 2.87 0.27
N HIS A 127 11.57 3.40 1.44
CA HIS A 127 11.77 4.81 1.79
C HIS A 127 13.25 5.23 1.73
N ARG A 128 14.17 4.36 2.18
CA ARG A 128 15.62 4.61 2.10
C ARG A 128 16.17 4.59 0.68
N TRP A 129 15.55 3.81 -0.20
CA TRP A 129 16.00 3.60 -1.58
C TRP A 129 15.37 4.61 -2.56
N GLU A 130 14.15 5.06 -2.28
CA GLU A 130 13.36 5.91 -3.16
C GLU A 130 13.99 7.30 -3.33
N GLN A 131 13.99 7.79 -4.56
CA GLN A 131 14.55 9.09 -4.93
C GLN A 131 13.49 10.04 -5.47
N GLU A 132 12.36 9.51 -5.93
CA GLU A 132 11.29 10.29 -6.53
C GLU A 132 10.46 10.93 -5.43
N PRO A 133 10.43 12.27 -5.33
CA PRO A 133 9.80 12.96 -4.21
C PRO A 133 8.34 12.53 -4.03
N ASP A 134 7.58 12.48 -5.13
CA ASP A 134 6.16 12.14 -5.14
C ASP A 134 5.87 10.76 -4.55
N VAL A 135 6.78 9.82 -4.80
CA VAL A 135 6.68 8.43 -4.30
C VAL A 135 7.11 8.39 -2.84
N LEU A 136 8.15 9.14 -2.48
CA LEU A 136 8.62 9.28 -1.11
C LEU A 136 7.51 9.83 -0.19
N ALA A 137 6.83 10.90 -0.61
CA ALA A 137 5.70 11.47 0.12
C ALA A 137 4.55 10.47 0.30
N ALA A 138 4.21 9.71 -0.74
CA ALA A 138 3.19 8.65 -0.64
C ALA A 138 3.63 7.53 0.33
N CYS A 139 4.91 7.16 0.31
CA CYS A 139 5.50 6.16 1.21
C CYS A 139 5.47 6.63 2.66
N GLU A 140 5.86 7.88 2.93
CA GLU A 140 5.85 8.49 4.26
C GLU A 140 4.44 8.55 4.85
N LYS A 141 3.45 8.98 4.06
CA LYS A 141 2.04 8.98 4.48
C LYS A 141 1.59 7.58 4.87
N LEU A 142 1.93 6.55 4.09
CA LEU A 142 1.58 5.18 4.40
C LEU A 142 2.31 4.67 5.66
N ILE A 143 3.60 4.97 5.81
CA ILE A 143 4.36 4.64 7.03
C ILE A 143 3.73 5.28 8.26
N GLN A 144 3.34 6.56 8.19
CA GLN A 144 2.68 7.26 9.29
C GLN A 144 1.41 6.55 9.75
N VAL A 145 0.59 6.07 8.82
CA VAL A 145 -0.61 5.27 9.13
C VAL A 145 -0.24 3.96 9.82
N LEU A 146 0.83 3.29 9.38
CA LEU A 146 1.24 2.00 9.94
C LEU A 146 1.84 2.11 11.34
N ILE A 147 2.63 3.14 11.62
CA ILE A 147 3.27 3.36 12.93
C ILE A 147 2.39 4.12 13.92
N GLY A 148 1.37 4.84 13.42
CA GLY A 148 0.47 5.63 14.24
C GLY A 148 -0.43 4.79 15.15
N ASP A 149 -0.83 5.38 16.26
CA ASP A 149 -1.76 4.74 17.19
C ASP A 149 -3.11 4.45 16.53
N GLU A 150 -3.75 3.37 16.97
CA GLU A 150 -5.07 3.01 16.47
C GLU A 150 -6.11 4.07 16.91
N PRO A 151 -6.98 4.56 16.00
CA PRO A 151 -8.03 5.50 16.36
C PRO A 151 -8.93 4.99 17.48
N GLY A 152 -9.47 5.94 18.27
CA GLY A 152 -10.33 5.63 19.41
C GLY A 152 -11.66 4.95 19.04
N PRO A 153 -12.42 4.44 20.04
CA PRO A 153 -13.72 3.82 19.80
C PRO A 153 -14.66 4.74 19.01
N GLY A 154 -15.33 4.20 17.99
CA GLY A 154 -16.18 4.97 17.07
C GLY A 154 -15.46 5.55 15.85
N MET A 155 -14.14 5.35 15.73
CA MET A 155 -13.31 5.76 14.58
C MET A 155 -12.78 4.54 13.81
N GLU A 156 -13.53 3.44 13.82
CA GLU A 156 -13.07 2.17 13.24
C GLU A 156 -13.06 2.21 11.71
N ASN A 157 -14.08 2.81 11.10
CA ASN A 157 -14.10 3.17 9.68
C ASN A 157 -14.00 4.69 9.53
N LEU A 158 -12.84 5.17 9.11
CA LEU A 158 -12.57 6.61 8.97
C LEU A 158 -13.38 7.27 7.85
N LEU A 159 -13.95 6.48 6.92
CA LEU A 159 -14.78 6.98 5.83
C LEU A 159 -16.22 7.28 6.27
N GLU A 160 -16.67 6.73 7.40
CA GLU A 160 -18.04 6.90 7.91
C GLU A 160 -18.15 7.96 9.02
N VAL A 161 -17.01 8.48 9.48
CA VAL A 161 -16.95 9.44 10.59
C VAL A 161 -17.30 10.84 10.11
N SER A 162 -18.13 11.55 10.87
CA SER A 162 -18.35 12.99 10.68
C SER A 162 -17.14 13.79 11.16
N ILE A 163 -16.51 14.56 10.27
CA ILE A 163 -15.37 15.42 10.60
C ILE A 163 -15.90 16.72 11.25
N PRO A 164 -15.48 17.08 12.47
CA PRO A 164 -15.81 18.38 13.06
C PRO A 164 -15.24 19.55 12.25
N GLU A 165 -15.94 20.69 12.23
CA GLU A 165 -15.56 21.85 11.41
C GLU A 165 -14.16 22.39 11.76
N GLU A 166 -13.77 22.37 13.03
CA GLU A 166 -12.44 22.81 13.47
C GLU A 166 -11.32 21.91 12.91
N VAL A 167 -11.57 20.60 12.86
CA VAL A 167 -10.62 19.62 12.32
C VAL A 167 -10.50 19.80 10.81
N GLU A 168 -11.61 19.99 10.10
CA GLU A 168 -11.59 20.27 8.67
C GLU A 168 -10.78 21.53 8.33
N GLN A 169 -10.99 22.61 9.07
CA GLN A 169 -10.22 23.85 8.89
C GLN A 169 -8.73 23.67 9.17
N GLN A 170 -8.38 22.85 10.16
CA GLN A 170 -6.99 22.52 10.47
C GLN A 170 -6.34 21.70 9.36
N LEU A 171 -7.02 20.66 8.86
CA LEU A 171 -6.54 19.84 7.74
C LEU A 171 -6.30 20.69 6.49
N GLN A 172 -7.26 21.53 6.11
CA GLN A 172 -7.12 22.43 4.96
C GLN A 172 -5.96 23.44 5.08
N ARG A 173 -5.56 23.77 6.31
CA ARG A 173 -4.40 24.64 6.56
C ARG A 173 -3.11 23.86 6.38
N LEU A 174 -3.04 22.65 6.96
CA LEU A 174 -1.88 21.77 6.83
C LEU A 174 -1.63 21.37 5.39
N ASP A 175 -2.67 21.04 4.62
CA ASP A 175 -2.56 20.70 3.20
C ASP A 175 -1.96 21.86 2.40
N ARG A 176 -2.42 23.09 2.64
CA ARG A 176 -1.84 24.30 2.02
C ARG A 176 -0.39 24.52 2.41
N GLU A 177 -0.03 24.31 3.68
CA GLU A 177 1.34 24.43 4.15
C GLU A 177 2.25 23.35 3.54
N GLU A 178 1.76 22.12 3.37
CA GLU A 178 2.46 21.02 2.71
C GLU A 178 2.69 21.35 1.22
N GLU A 179 1.66 21.81 0.50
CA GLU A 179 1.75 22.26 -0.89
C GLU A 179 2.75 23.42 -1.05
N GLU A 180 2.73 24.39 -0.14
CA GLU A 180 3.68 25.51 -0.16
C GLU A 180 5.12 25.08 0.10
N ARG A 181 5.35 24.11 0.99
CA ARG A 181 6.68 23.54 1.23
C ARG A 181 7.16 22.80 -0.02
N TRP A 182 6.29 22.00 -0.62
CA TRP A 182 6.58 21.29 -1.86
C TRP A 182 6.96 22.20 -3.02
N GLN A 183 6.28 23.35 -3.15
CA GLN A 183 6.57 24.34 -4.20
C GLN A 183 7.90 25.08 -4.00
N ARG A 184 8.48 25.02 -2.78
CA ARG A 184 9.71 25.74 -2.41
C ARG A 184 10.97 24.87 -2.50
N GLU A 185 10.81 23.55 -2.57
CA GLU A 185 11.89 22.57 -2.78
C GLU A 185 12.08 22.26 -4.28
#